data_AF-A0A9E6S510-F1
#
_entry.id   AF-A0A9E6S510-F1
#
_cell.length_a   1.000
_cell.length_b   1.000
_cell.length_c   1.000
_cell.angle_alpha   90.00
_cell.angle_beta   90.00
_cell.angle_gamma   90.00
#
_symmetry.space_group_name_H-M   'P 1'
#
loop_
_entity.id
_entity.type
_entity.pdbx_description
1 polymer ?
#
loop_
_entity_poly.entity_id
_entity_poly.type
_entity_poly.pdbx_seq_one_letter_code
_entity_poly.pdbx_strand_id
1 'polypeptide(L)'
;QKNGIVRLVDNGTLRATPLIDISSQVNDTRDRGLLGLAVPPDFANNPYVYLLYTYDPPETVGQIGLAAPDANGNRPSRLVRVTVNLTTMVADPASLVVLTGTNSTWAYTSRPDGNSTGSIEIVPSGILNSTNTFDNGFGTTTIVPANQIDVGVQDNDPSRTGIQNQNIRDYLATDSESHTIGAVHFGPDGYLYLSNGDGTSYNFVDPRAVRVQDIDNLSGKVLRIDPITGQGAPGNPFYEANDPYSNQSKVFYSGLRNPYRFTFDPITTLPVIGDVGWASWEEINTGAPGSNFGWPFLEGPSITGGYQTLPQAISFYNNNNINSGSPSNQTAVFPILSRSHAEPDRASSITLGDFYNNNTLMFGDVVNGTLYAATLNASR
;
A
#
# COMPACT_ATOMS: atom_id res chain seq x y z
N GLN A 1 10.90 12.43 10.94
CA GLN A 1 9.95 11.45 10.37
C GLN A 1 10.32 11.28 8.92
N LYS A 2 10.18 10.06 8.38
CA LYS A 2 10.74 9.50 7.14
C LYS A 2 12.08 8.77 7.29
N ASN A 3 13.14 9.40 7.79
CA ASN A 3 14.50 8.84 7.80
C ASN A 3 14.78 7.57 8.64
N GLY A 4 13.77 6.82 9.09
CA GLY A 4 13.97 5.53 9.77
C GLY A 4 14.38 5.59 11.26
N ILE A 5 14.37 6.75 11.92
CA ILE A 5 14.68 6.85 13.35
C ILE A 5 13.39 6.97 14.19
N VAL A 6 13.16 6.02 15.09
CA VAL A 6 12.07 6.08 16.08
C VAL A 6 12.60 6.61 17.40
N ARG A 7 12.09 7.77 17.81
CA ARG A 7 12.50 8.46 19.04
C ARG A 7 11.52 8.19 20.18
N LEU A 8 12.00 8.31 21.41
CA LEU A 8 11.21 8.17 22.63
C LEU A 8 11.20 9.47 23.43
N VAL A 9 10.04 9.83 23.96
CA VAL A 9 9.87 10.97 24.86
C VAL A 9 9.33 10.44 26.19
N ASP A 10 10.13 10.59 27.25
CA ASP A 10 9.76 10.17 28.60
C ASP A 10 9.38 11.41 29.41
N ASN A 11 8.13 11.48 29.87
CA ASN A 11 7.63 12.59 30.70
C ASN A 11 7.95 13.99 30.11
N GLY A 12 7.76 14.14 28.80
CA GLY A 12 8.04 15.39 28.08
C GLY A 12 9.51 15.62 27.70
N THR A 13 10.42 14.70 28.04
CA THR A 13 11.85 14.80 27.72
C THR A 13 12.24 13.81 26.62
N LEU A 14 12.78 14.31 25.51
CA LEU A 14 13.33 13.47 24.45
C LEU A 14 14.55 12.68 24.94
N ARG A 15 14.51 11.35 24.83
CA ARG A 15 15.64 10.49 25.16
C ARG A 15 16.78 10.64 24.15
N ALA A 16 18.01 10.55 24.65
CA ALA A 16 19.21 10.57 23.80
C ALA A 16 19.26 9.34 22.86
N THR A 17 19.10 8.14 23.42
CA THR A 17 19.03 6.88 22.66
C THR A 17 17.65 6.72 22.00
N PRO A 18 17.57 6.48 20.68
CA PRO A 18 16.31 6.15 20.02
C PRO A 18 15.78 4.78 20.45
N LEU A 19 14.49 4.50 20.19
CA LEU A 19 13.95 3.14 20.29
C LEU A 19 14.63 2.23 19.27
N ILE A 20 14.75 2.71 18.02
CA ILE A 20 15.48 2.04 16.95
C ILE A 20 15.93 3.06 15.90
N ASP A 21 17.04 2.76 15.25
CA ASP A 21 17.53 3.45 14.06
C ASP A 21 17.66 2.43 12.92
N ILE A 22 16.77 2.54 11.93
CA ILE A 22 16.82 1.78 10.68
C ILE A 22 17.07 2.70 9.47
N SER A 23 17.64 3.89 9.69
CA SER A 23 17.89 4.88 8.63
C SER A 23 18.62 4.31 7.42
N SER A 24 19.62 3.46 7.64
CA SER A 24 20.35 2.75 6.56
C SER A 24 19.52 1.82 5.67
N GLN A 25 18.27 1.52 6.05
CA GLN A 25 17.36 0.64 5.31
C GLN A 25 16.15 1.41 4.75
N VAL A 26 15.96 2.67 5.11
CA VAL A 26 14.76 3.43 4.76
C VAL A 26 15.10 4.40 3.65
N ASN A 27 14.42 4.30 2.51
CA ASN A 27 14.47 5.32 1.48
C ASN A 27 13.55 6.47 1.87
N ASP A 28 14.10 7.62 2.24
CA ASP A 28 13.32 8.73 2.83
C ASP A 28 13.01 9.90 1.86
N THR A 29 13.25 9.67 0.57
CA THR A 29 13.10 10.69 -0.48
C THR A 29 11.64 10.96 -0.84
N ARG A 30 11.30 12.23 -1.12
CA ARG A 30 9.95 12.63 -1.57
C ARG A 30 8.89 12.18 -0.58
N ASP A 31 7.89 11.40 -0.99
CA ASP A 31 6.79 10.94 -0.14
C ASP A 31 7.11 9.62 0.58
N ARG A 32 8.26 9.01 0.28
CA ARG A 32 8.72 7.75 0.88
C ARG A 32 9.20 7.94 2.32
N GLY A 33 9.55 6.83 2.94
CA GLY A 33 10.19 6.76 4.25
C GLY A 33 9.48 5.79 5.19
N LEU A 34 9.79 5.89 6.48
CA LEU A 34 9.04 5.25 7.55
C LEU A 34 7.75 6.02 7.81
N LEU A 35 6.64 5.55 7.22
CA LEU A 35 5.34 6.24 7.28
C LEU A 35 4.33 5.56 8.21
N GLY A 36 4.54 4.30 8.60
CA GLY A 36 3.67 3.57 9.51
C GLY A 36 4.41 2.97 10.69
N LEU A 37 3.80 3.06 11.88
CA LEU A 37 4.27 2.43 13.11
C LEU A 37 3.06 1.92 13.91
N ALA A 38 3.14 0.67 14.38
CA ALA A 38 2.13 0.10 15.28
C ALA A 38 2.78 -0.65 16.45
N VAL A 39 2.02 -0.74 17.55
CA VAL A 39 2.35 -1.56 18.72
C VAL A 39 1.13 -2.42 19.08
N PRO A 40 1.32 -3.67 19.56
CA PRO A 40 0.21 -4.50 20.02
C PRO A 40 -0.55 -3.83 21.17
N PRO A 41 -1.89 -4.03 21.27
CA PRO A 41 -2.66 -3.56 22.42
C PRO A 41 -2.13 -4.08 23.76
N ASP A 42 -1.56 -5.29 23.77
CA ASP A 42 -0.88 -5.90 24.93
C ASP A 42 0.65 -5.88 24.75
N PHE A 43 1.21 -4.67 24.59
CA PHE A 43 2.65 -4.46 24.37
C PHE A 43 3.52 -5.01 25.52
N ALA A 44 2.99 -5.05 26.75
CA ALA A 44 3.74 -5.53 27.91
C ALA A 44 4.08 -7.03 27.83
N ASN A 45 3.20 -7.83 27.22
CA ASN A 45 3.45 -9.26 27.00
C ASN A 45 3.95 -9.56 25.57
N ASN A 46 3.72 -8.64 24.64
CA ASN A 46 4.13 -8.74 23.25
C ASN A 46 4.96 -7.51 22.88
N PRO A 47 6.24 -7.44 23.32
CA PRO A 47 7.06 -6.24 23.22
C PRO A 47 7.58 -6.06 21.79
N TYR A 48 6.66 -5.93 20.83
CA TYR A 48 6.95 -5.81 19.42
C TYR A 48 6.60 -4.41 18.92
N VAL A 49 7.43 -3.89 18.02
CA VAL A 49 7.13 -2.68 17.25
C VAL A 49 7.11 -3.07 15.78
N TYR A 50 6.08 -2.58 15.07
CA TYR A 50 5.87 -2.82 13.65
C TYR A 50 6.20 -1.56 12.88
N LEU A 51 6.98 -1.68 11.82
CA LEU A 51 7.51 -0.55 11.05
C LEU A 51 7.20 -0.78 9.56
N LEU A 52 6.43 0.13 8.96
CA LEU A 52 6.07 0.12 7.54
C LEU A 52 6.81 1.25 6.83
N TYR A 53 7.66 0.88 5.86
CA TYR A 53 8.53 1.85 5.21
C TYR A 53 8.88 1.47 3.77
N THR A 54 9.24 2.47 2.97
CA THR A 54 9.91 2.24 1.69
C THR A 54 11.36 1.86 1.93
N TYR A 55 11.78 0.75 1.33
CA TYR A 55 13.01 0.04 1.63
C TYR A 55 14.12 0.42 0.65
N ASP A 56 15.31 0.70 1.17
CA ASP A 56 16.57 0.68 0.42
C ASP A 56 17.23 -0.68 0.61
N PRO A 57 17.23 -1.56 -0.42
CA PRO A 57 17.97 -2.82 -0.38
C PRO A 57 19.48 -2.58 -0.17
N PRO A 58 20.22 -3.53 0.44
CA PRO A 58 21.65 -3.37 0.70
C PRO A 58 22.47 -3.10 -0.56
N GLU A 59 22.01 -3.57 -1.71
CA GLU A 59 22.62 -3.37 -3.03
C GLU A 59 22.65 -1.90 -3.49
N THR A 60 21.86 -1.02 -2.85
CA THR A 60 21.97 0.44 -3.07
C THR A 60 23.31 0.99 -2.59
N VAL A 61 23.95 0.35 -1.60
CA VAL A 61 25.22 0.82 -1.04
C VAL A 61 26.31 0.74 -2.10
N GLY A 62 26.96 1.87 -2.38
CA GLY A 62 28.00 1.99 -3.41
C GLY A 62 27.47 2.31 -4.80
N GLN A 63 26.14 2.35 -5.01
CA GLN A 63 25.55 2.87 -6.23
C GLN A 63 25.60 4.40 -6.26
N ILE A 64 25.46 4.97 -7.46
CA ILE A 64 25.40 6.41 -7.70
C ILE A 64 24.11 6.79 -8.43
N GLY A 65 23.76 8.07 -8.44
CA GLY A 65 22.57 8.57 -9.13
C GLY A 65 21.28 8.02 -8.53
N LEU A 66 20.31 7.64 -9.37
CA LEU A 66 18.98 7.18 -8.93
C LEU A 66 19.01 5.85 -8.16
N ALA A 67 20.06 5.04 -8.34
CA ALA A 67 20.24 3.77 -7.65
C ALA A 67 20.91 3.90 -6.27
N ALA A 68 21.42 5.08 -5.91
CA ALA A 68 22.06 5.32 -4.62
C ALA A 68 21.06 5.20 -3.44
N PRO A 69 21.54 5.04 -2.19
CA PRO A 69 20.68 5.16 -1.02
C PRO A 69 20.00 6.53 -0.99
N ASP A 70 18.75 6.59 -0.50
CA ASP A 70 17.94 7.81 -0.41
C ASP A 70 17.82 8.57 -1.76
N ALA A 71 17.72 7.82 -2.86
CA ALA A 71 17.50 8.37 -4.19
C ALA A 71 16.12 8.02 -4.78
N ASN A 72 15.70 8.79 -5.79
CA ASN A 72 14.39 8.70 -6.44
C ASN A 72 14.21 7.51 -7.40
N GLY A 73 15.18 6.59 -7.48
CA GLY A 73 15.01 5.40 -8.31
C GLY A 73 13.84 4.54 -7.84
N ASN A 74 13.38 3.61 -8.66
CA ASN A 74 12.37 2.63 -8.24
C ASN A 74 12.84 1.91 -6.97
N ARG A 75 11.92 1.74 -6.00
CA ARG A 75 12.19 1.03 -4.75
C ARG A 75 11.06 0.06 -4.44
N PRO A 76 11.26 -0.89 -3.52
CA PRO A 76 10.16 -1.62 -2.93
C PRO A 76 9.84 -1.09 -1.52
N SER A 77 8.81 -1.63 -0.88
CA SER A 77 8.47 -1.35 0.52
C SER A 77 8.43 -2.61 1.38
N ARG A 78 8.48 -2.45 2.71
CA ARG A 78 8.42 -3.55 3.69
C ARG A 78 7.60 -3.17 4.92
N LEU A 79 6.94 -4.18 5.48
CA LEU A 79 6.49 -4.19 6.86
C LEU A 79 7.37 -5.17 7.64
N VAL A 80 7.97 -4.69 8.72
CA VAL A 80 8.80 -5.51 9.61
C VAL A 80 8.33 -5.40 11.05
N ARG A 81 8.72 -6.38 11.86
CA ARG A 81 8.56 -6.40 13.31
C ARG A 81 9.91 -6.52 13.99
N VAL A 82 10.13 -5.78 15.07
CA VAL A 82 11.30 -5.89 15.95
C VAL A 82 10.86 -6.06 17.40
N THR A 83 11.67 -6.73 18.21
CA THR A 83 11.46 -6.93 19.65
C THR A 83 12.11 -5.81 20.45
N VAL A 84 11.37 -5.28 21.43
CA VAL A 84 11.77 -4.22 22.35
C VAL A 84 12.21 -4.82 23.68
N ASN A 85 13.35 -4.38 24.18
CA ASN A 85 13.73 -4.63 25.56
C ASN A 85 12.91 -3.72 26.49
N LEU A 86 11.97 -4.28 27.25
CA LEU A 86 11.04 -3.51 28.09
C LEU A 86 11.69 -2.71 29.23
N THR A 87 12.93 -3.04 29.62
CA THR A 87 13.66 -2.28 30.64
C THR A 87 14.28 -1.01 30.05
N THR A 88 14.86 -1.11 28.86
CA THR A 88 15.57 0.00 28.21
C THR A 88 14.70 0.76 27.22
N MET A 89 13.59 0.16 26.78
CA MET A 89 12.76 0.58 25.64
C MET A 89 13.54 0.73 24.33
N VAL A 90 14.64 -0.01 24.18
CA VAL A 90 15.42 -0.09 22.94
C VAL A 90 15.06 -1.39 22.24
N ALA A 91 14.79 -1.31 20.94
CA ALA A 91 14.55 -2.49 20.10
C ALA A 91 15.87 -3.13 19.68
N ASP A 92 15.88 -4.46 19.59
CA ASP A 92 17.00 -5.22 19.05
C ASP A 92 16.89 -5.32 17.53
N PRO A 93 17.76 -4.68 16.73
CA PRO A 93 17.70 -4.78 15.28
C PRO A 93 17.93 -6.21 14.76
N ALA A 94 18.63 -7.06 15.52
CA ALA A 94 18.86 -8.46 15.14
C ALA A 94 17.59 -9.32 15.26
N SER A 95 16.56 -8.83 15.96
CA SER A 95 15.26 -9.50 16.09
C SER A 95 14.29 -9.20 14.94
N LEU A 96 14.74 -8.47 13.91
CA LEU A 96 13.90 -8.06 12.78
C LEU A 96 13.33 -9.26 12.02
N VAL A 97 12.01 -9.25 11.85
CA VAL A 97 11.27 -10.19 11.00
C VAL A 97 10.51 -9.39 9.94
N VAL A 98 10.68 -9.73 8.66
CA VAL A 98 9.87 -9.18 7.57
C VAL A 98 8.54 -9.92 7.51
N LEU A 99 7.44 -9.22 7.70
CA LEU A 99 6.08 -9.79 7.69
C LEU A 99 5.39 -9.62 6.33
N THR A 100 5.71 -8.54 5.62
CA THR A 100 5.25 -8.28 4.25
C THR A 100 6.36 -7.60 3.48
N GLY A 101 6.57 -7.99 2.23
CA GLY A 101 7.74 -7.56 1.46
C GLY A 101 8.94 -8.48 1.61
N THR A 102 8.75 -9.78 1.89
CA THR A 102 9.87 -10.75 1.92
C THR A 102 10.58 -10.87 0.58
N ASN A 103 9.84 -10.73 -0.52
CA ASN A 103 10.41 -10.67 -1.88
C ASN A 103 10.62 -9.23 -2.38
N SER A 104 10.32 -8.19 -1.59
CA SER A 104 10.74 -6.81 -1.85
C SER A 104 12.27 -6.70 -1.81
N THR A 105 12.92 -7.07 -2.91
CA THR A 105 14.37 -7.21 -3.05
C THR A 105 14.85 -6.46 -4.29
N TRP A 106 16.15 -6.12 -4.31
CA TRP A 106 16.79 -5.49 -5.47
C TRP A 106 16.63 -6.31 -6.76
N ALA A 107 16.68 -7.64 -6.67
CA ALA A 107 16.54 -8.53 -7.82
C ALA A 107 15.17 -8.42 -8.49
N TYR A 108 14.14 -8.01 -7.76
CA TYR A 108 12.75 -7.92 -8.21
C TYR A 108 12.24 -6.47 -8.34
N THR A 109 13.11 -5.50 -8.10
CA THR A 109 12.87 -4.08 -8.39
C THR A 109 13.35 -3.77 -9.80
N SER A 110 12.46 -3.30 -10.66
CA SER A 110 12.78 -2.93 -12.04
C SER A 110 13.50 -1.59 -12.07
N ARG A 111 14.58 -1.50 -12.83
CA ARG A 111 15.37 -0.27 -13.02
C ARG A 111 15.51 0.56 -11.74
N PRO A 112 16.17 0.04 -10.68
CA PRO A 112 16.51 0.85 -9.51
C PRO A 112 17.31 2.13 -9.84
N ASP A 113 17.94 2.19 -11.02
CA ASP A 113 18.62 3.34 -11.63
C ASP A 113 17.71 4.25 -12.47
N GLY A 114 16.44 3.90 -12.62
CA GLY A 114 15.42 4.66 -13.31
C GLY A 114 14.34 5.16 -12.36
N ASN A 115 13.61 6.20 -12.77
CA ASN A 115 12.50 6.77 -12.00
C ASN A 115 11.21 6.68 -12.82
N SER A 116 10.32 5.77 -12.44
CA SER A 116 9.09 5.55 -13.18
C SER A 116 8.00 6.59 -12.90
N THR A 117 8.22 7.54 -11.98
CA THR A 117 7.40 8.76 -11.88
C THR A 117 7.55 9.64 -13.12
N GLY A 118 8.71 9.59 -13.78
CA GLY A 118 8.99 10.37 -14.99
C GLY A 118 8.90 9.60 -16.31
N SER A 119 8.69 8.27 -16.26
CA SER A 119 8.79 7.42 -17.44
C SER A 119 7.86 6.20 -17.36
N ILE A 120 6.93 6.09 -18.31
CA ILE A 120 6.12 4.87 -18.50
C ILE A 120 6.91 3.72 -19.11
N GLU A 121 8.08 3.98 -19.73
CA GLU A 121 8.88 3.00 -20.47
C GLU A 121 9.67 2.03 -19.58
N ILE A 122 9.71 2.28 -18.27
CA ILE A 122 10.28 1.34 -17.30
C ILE A 122 9.26 0.25 -17.00
N VAL A 123 9.68 -1.01 -17.12
CA VAL A 123 8.82 -2.17 -16.80
C VAL A 123 8.42 -2.15 -15.32
N PRO A 124 7.21 -2.59 -14.94
CA PRO A 124 6.80 -2.61 -13.54
C PRO A 124 7.69 -3.52 -12.70
N SER A 125 7.96 -3.12 -11.46
CA SER A 125 8.59 -4.03 -10.51
C SER A 125 7.63 -5.15 -10.06
N GLY A 126 8.19 -6.31 -9.73
CA GLY A 126 7.41 -7.42 -9.16
C GLY A 126 6.46 -8.12 -10.11
N ILE A 127 6.47 -7.81 -11.41
CA ILE A 127 5.64 -8.46 -12.43
C ILE A 127 6.54 -9.15 -13.44
N LEU A 128 6.22 -10.41 -13.75
CA LEU A 128 7.05 -11.27 -14.58
C LEU A 128 6.60 -11.25 -16.05
N ASN A 129 7.55 -11.59 -16.90
CA ASN A 129 7.23 -11.94 -18.28
C ASN A 129 6.77 -13.40 -18.38
N SER A 130 6.27 -13.77 -19.57
CA SER A 130 5.79 -15.12 -19.91
C SER A 130 6.73 -16.32 -19.67
N THR A 131 7.99 -16.08 -19.33
CA THR A 131 9.00 -17.12 -19.09
C THR A 131 9.37 -17.26 -17.62
N ASN A 132 8.60 -16.69 -16.70
CA ASN A 132 8.88 -16.62 -15.25
C ASN A 132 10.23 -15.95 -14.95
N THR A 133 10.67 -15.01 -15.80
CA THR A 133 11.91 -14.27 -15.59
C THR A 133 11.65 -12.80 -15.30
N PHE A 134 12.56 -12.22 -14.51
CA PHE A 134 12.58 -10.80 -14.19
C PHE A 134 13.94 -10.21 -14.53
N ASP A 135 13.95 -9.10 -15.27
CA ASP A 135 15.15 -8.34 -15.56
C ASP A 135 15.08 -7.00 -14.82
N ASN A 136 16.01 -6.79 -13.89
CA ASN A 136 16.09 -5.55 -13.13
C ASN A 136 16.83 -4.41 -13.88
N GLY A 137 17.35 -4.69 -15.08
CA GLY A 137 18.10 -3.76 -15.92
C GLY A 137 19.56 -3.55 -15.54
N PHE A 138 20.08 -4.37 -14.62
CA PHE A 138 21.52 -4.43 -14.28
C PHE A 138 22.23 -5.62 -14.95
N GLY A 139 21.73 -6.07 -16.11
CA GLY A 139 22.31 -7.18 -16.88
C GLY A 139 22.15 -8.55 -16.19
N THR A 140 21.28 -8.65 -15.20
CA THR A 140 20.98 -9.89 -14.48
C THR A 140 19.51 -10.23 -14.66
N THR A 141 19.22 -11.25 -15.46
CA THR A 141 17.89 -11.85 -15.55
C THR A 141 17.77 -12.96 -14.51
N THR A 142 16.80 -12.82 -13.61
CA THR A 142 16.54 -13.80 -12.56
C THR A 142 15.37 -14.70 -12.96
N ILE A 143 15.55 -16.03 -12.86
CA ILE A 143 14.44 -16.98 -12.96
C ILE A 143 13.76 -17.02 -11.58
N VAL A 144 12.49 -16.65 -11.52
CA VAL A 144 11.74 -16.64 -10.28
C VAL A 144 11.22 -18.06 -9.99
N PRO A 145 11.47 -18.61 -8.78
CA PRO A 145 10.94 -19.91 -8.39
C PRO A 145 9.42 -19.95 -8.48
N ALA A 146 8.84 -21.03 -8.99
CA ALA A 146 7.39 -21.14 -9.18
C ALA A 146 6.57 -20.95 -7.90
N ASN A 147 7.13 -21.30 -6.73
CA ASN A 147 6.49 -21.08 -5.42
C ASN A 147 6.55 -19.62 -4.92
N GLN A 148 7.15 -18.72 -5.68
CA GLN A 148 7.16 -17.27 -5.44
C GLN A 148 6.31 -16.51 -6.46
N ILE A 149 5.51 -17.21 -7.26
CA ILE A 149 4.70 -16.60 -8.32
C ILE A 149 3.22 -16.83 -7.98
N ASP A 150 2.45 -15.75 -7.95
CA ASP A 150 0.99 -15.80 -8.02
C ASP A 150 0.55 -15.40 -9.42
N VAL A 151 -0.38 -16.16 -9.99
CA VAL A 151 -0.88 -15.91 -11.34
C VAL A 151 -2.31 -15.39 -11.23
N GLY A 152 -2.44 -14.07 -11.36
CA GLY A 152 -3.73 -13.38 -11.39
C GLY A 152 -4.52 -13.67 -12.65
N VAL A 153 -5.64 -12.98 -12.82
CA VAL A 153 -6.52 -13.14 -14.00
C VAL A 153 -6.45 -11.94 -14.95
N GLN A 154 -5.81 -10.85 -14.52
CA GLN A 154 -5.75 -9.59 -15.24
C GLN A 154 -4.36 -9.31 -15.80
N ASP A 155 -4.32 -8.69 -16.98
CA ASP A 155 -3.11 -8.07 -17.50
C ASP A 155 -2.80 -6.80 -16.69
N ASN A 156 -1.68 -6.85 -15.98
CA ASN A 156 -1.22 -5.84 -15.04
C ASN A 156 -0.39 -4.71 -15.70
N ASP A 157 -0.14 -4.80 -17.02
CA ASP A 157 0.46 -3.72 -17.80
C ASP A 157 0.04 -3.79 -19.30
N PRO A 158 -1.11 -3.21 -19.68
CA PRO A 158 -1.64 -3.26 -21.04
C PRO A 158 -0.75 -2.63 -22.10
N SER A 159 0.22 -1.80 -21.69
CA SER A 159 1.12 -1.14 -22.64
C SER A 159 2.19 -2.08 -23.18
N ARG A 160 2.34 -3.28 -22.59
CA ARG A 160 3.44 -4.20 -22.89
C ARG A 160 2.95 -5.60 -23.21
N THR A 161 3.02 -5.96 -24.48
CA THR A 161 2.76 -7.33 -24.93
C THR A 161 3.75 -8.31 -24.29
N GLY A 162 3.24 -9.28 -23.53
CA GLY A 162 4.05 -10.36 -22.94
C GLY A 162 4.49 -10.15 -21.48
N ILE A 163 4.12 -9.03 -20.86
CA ILE A 163 4.04 -8.93 -19.40
C ILE A 163 2.69 -9.54 -19.00
N GLN A 164 2.76 -10.55 -18.15
CA GLN A 164 1.63 -11.41 -17.84
C GLN A 164 1.04 -11.04 -16.47
N ASN A 165 -0.12 -11.62 -16.19
CA ASN A 165 -0.77 -11.75 -14.90
C ASN A 165 0.08 -12.46 -13.81
N GLN A 166 1.40 -12.54 -13.96
CA GLN A 166 2.30 -13.23 -13.04
C GLN A 166 2.96 -12.23 -12.09
N ASN A 167 2.57 -12.27 -10.83
CA ASN A 167 3.04 -11.41 -9.77
C ASN A 167 4.04 -12.15 -8.89
N ILE A 168 5.11 -11.47 -8.47
CA ILE A 168 5.98 -11.97 -7.41
C ILE A 168 5.21 -11.88 -6.09
N ARG A 169 5.13 -13.02 -5.39
CA ARG A 169 4.52 -13.12 -4.06
C ARG A 169 5.17 -12.13 -3.11
N ASP A 170 4.38 -11.51 -2.26
CA ASP A 170 4.82 -10.67 -1.15
C ASP A 170 5.82 -9.57 -1.58
N TYR A 171 5.56 -8.95 -2.74
CA TYR A 171 6.28 -7.79 -3.25
C TYR A 171 5.42 -6.53 -3.08
N LEU A 172 5.94 -5.52 -2.38
CA LEU A 172 5.27 -4.22 -2.24
C LEU A 172 5.93 -3.23 -3.19
N ALA A 173 5.30 -3.01 -4.35
CA ALA A 173 5.86 -2.16 -5.40
C ALA A 173 5.85 -0.68 -5.03
N THR A 174 6.94 0.02 -5.33
CA THR A 174 7.11 1.46 -5.15
C THR A 174 7.91 2.01 -6.35
N ASP A 175 7.31 1.87 -7.54
CA ASP A 175 7.92 2.32 -8.79
C ASP A 175 7.90 3.85 -8.94
N SER A 176 7.14 4.54 -8.10
CA SER A 176 7.03 5.99 -8.05
C SER A 176 7.68 6.55 -6.78
N GLU A 177 8.07 7.83 -6.82
CA GLU A 177 8.52 8.58 -5.64
C GLU A 177 7.37 9.00 -4.70
N SER A 178 6.13 8.64 -5.05
CA SER A 178 4.91 8.82 -4.25
C SER A 178 3.99 7.59 -4.29
N HIS A 179 2.94 7.62 -3.46
CA HIS A 179 1.92 6.58 -3.23
C HIS A 179 2.51 5.20 -2.91
N THR A 180 3.44 5.18 -1.96
CA THR A 180 4.26 4.00 -1.72
C THR A 180 3.58 3.09 -0.71
N ILE A 181 3.52 3.53 0.54
CA ILE A 181 2.79 2.90 1.64
C ILE A 181 2.06 3.98 2.45
N GLY A 182 1.23 3.58 3.40
CA GLY A 182 0.50 4.53 4.24
C GLY A 182 0.64 4.23 5.72
N ALA A 183 -0.39 3.62 6.28
CA ALA A 183 -0.53 3.37 7.70
C ALA A 183 -0.49 1.88 8.03
N VAL A 184 -0.23 1.58 9.30
CA VAL A 184 -0.33 0.23 9.87
C VAL A 184 -1.01 0.34 11.23
N HIS A 185 -2.03 -0.48 11.47
CA HIS A 185 -2.81 -0.46 12.70
C HIS A 185 -3.21 -1.88 13.10
N PHE A 186 -3.30 -2.14 14.40
CA PHE A 186 -4.02 -3.32 14.89
C PHE A 186 -5.52 -3.07 14.72
N GLY A 187 -6.21 -4.02 14.11
CA GLY A 187 -7.65 -4.01 14.04
C GLY A 187 -8.29 -4.39 15.38
N PRO A 188 -9.60 -4.12 15.56
CA PRO A 188 -10.36 -4.56 16.73
C PRO A 188 -10.37 -6.09 16.92
N ASP A 189 -10.04 -6.83 15.88
CA ASP A 189 -9.94 -8.29 15.83
C ASP A 189 -8.55 -8.84 16.20
N GLY A 190 -7.59 -7.96 16.49
CA GLY A 190 -6.22 -8.32 16.87
C GLY A 190 -5.27 -8.63 15.71
N TYR A 191 -5.74 -8.57 14.46
CA TYR A 191 -4.89 -8.71 13.28
C TYR A 191 -4.25 -7.37 12.90
N LEU A 192 -3.19 -7.43 12.10
CA LEU A 192 -2.51 -6.23 11.63
C LEU A 192 -3.04 -5.84 10.26
N TYR A 193 -3.44 -4.58 10.12
CA TYR A 193 -3.86 -3.99 8.88
C TYR A 193 -2.80 -3.01 8.40
N LEU A 194 -2.50 -3.02 7.11
CA LEU A 194 -1.59 -2.06 6.49
C LEU A 194 -2.11 -1.61 5.13
N SER A 195 -1.83 -0.35 4.79
CA SER A 195 -2.20 0.21 3.49
C SER A 195 -0.98 0.34 2.58
N ASN A 196 -1.16 -0.08 1.32
CA ASN A 196 -0.15 -0.03 0.28
C ASN A 196 -0.71 0.69 -0.94
N GLY A 197 -0.01 1.73 -1.40
CA GLY A 197 -0.45 2.52 -2.54
C GLY A 197 -0.27 1.79 -3.86
N ASP A 198 -0.75 2.42 -4.93
CA ASP A 198 -0.60 1.89 -6.28
C ASP A 198 0.87 1.89 -6.73
N GLY A 199 1.72 2.73 -6.11
CA GLY A 199 3.13 2.87 -6.40
C GLY A 199 3.41 3.38 -7.81
N THR A 200 2.48 4.12 -8.43
CA THR A 200 2.55 4.56 -9.83
C THR A 200 2.67 6.08 -9.98
N SER A 201 2.94 6.53 -11.20
CA SER A 201 3.17 7.94 -11.49
C SER A 201 1.91 8.79 -11.28
N TYR A 202 2.07 9.94 -10.63
CA TYR A 202 1.05 10.99 -10.59
C TYR A 202 1.20 12.00 -11.75
N ASN A 203 2.22 11.88 -12.61
CA ASN A 203 2.47 12.85 -13.69
C ASN A 203 1.66 12.56 -14.96
N PHE A 204 1.22 11.32 -15.17
CA PHE A 204 0.58 10.87 -16.40
C PHE A 204 -0.31 9.65 -16.15
N VAL A 205 -1.08 9.26 -17.17
CA VAL A 205 -1.79 7.97 -17.17
C VAL A 205 -0.76 6.86 -17.19
N ASP A 206 -0.68 6.12 -16.09
CA ASP A 206 0.33 5.09 -15.90
C ASP A 206 -0.27 3.71 -16.07
N PRO A 207 0.04 2.97 -17.15
CA PRO A 207 -0.58 1.67 -17.42
C PRO A 207 -0.33 0.65 -16.30
N ARG A 208 0.71 0.83 -15.47
CA ARG A 208 0.97 -0.02 -14.30
C ARG A 208 -0.09 0.11 -13.22
N ALA A 209 -0.87 1.19 -13.18
CA ALA A 209 -1.89 1.41 -12.16
C ALA A 209 -3.00 0.36 -12.23
N VAL A 210 -3.21 -0.29 -13.38
CA VAL A 210 -4.26 -1.31 -13.52
C VAL A 210 -4.04 -2.52 -12.62
N ARG A 211 -2.79 -2.77 -12.16
CA ARG A 211 -2.45 -3.86 -11.24
C ARG A 211 -3.18 -3.80 -9.90
N VAL A 212 -3.73 -2.63 -9.52
CA VAL A 212 -4.48 -2.53 -8.26
C VAL A 212 -5.81 -3.30 -8.27
N GLN A 213 -6.28 -3.66 -9.46
CA GLN A 213 -7.50 -4.45 -9.67
C GLN A 213 -7.23 -5.96 -9.57
N ASP A 214 -5.97 -6.38 -9.69
CA ASP A 214 -5.56 -7.77 -9.48
C ASP A 214 -5.38 -8.06 -7.98
N ILE A 215 -6.11 -9.04 -7.45
CA ILE A 215 -6.01 -9.46 -6.05
C ILE A 215 -4.74 -10.26 -5.77
N ASP A 216 -4.10 -10.82 -6.81
CA ASP A 216 -2.79 -11.45 -6.72
C ASP A 216 -1.63 -10.44 -6.77
N ASN A 217 -1.93 -9.14 -6.78
CA ASN A 217 -0.98 -8.06 -6.66
C ASN A 217 -1.26 -7.20 -5.41
N LEU A 218 -0.23 -6.83 -4.66
CA LEU A 218 -0.39 -6.11 -3.38
C LEU A 218 -0.50 -4.58 -3.52
N SER A 219 -0.36 -4.01 -4.73
CA SER A 219 -0.52 -2.56 -4.95
C SER A 219 -1.98 -2.11 -4.84
N GLY A 220 -2.18 -0.91 -4.27
CA GLY A 220 -3.50 -0.28 -4.13
C GLY A 220 -4.46 -1.08 -3.25
N LYS A 221 -3.95 -1.56 -2.10
CA LYS A 221 -4.67 -2.46 -1.19
C LYS A 221 -4.68 -1.94 0.25
N VAL A 222 -5.70 -2.36 1.00
CA VAL A 222 -5.54 -2.59 2.44
C VAL A 222 -5.38 -4.09 2.64
N LEU A 223 -4.30 -4.46 3.32
CA LEU A 223 -3.97 -5.85 3.65
C LEU A 223 -4.33 -6.11 5.12
N ARG A 224 -4.72 -7.34 5.43
CA ARG A 224 -4.99 -7.84 6.79
C ARG A 224 -4.22 -9.13 7.02
N ILE A 225 -3.27 -9.12 7.94
CA ILE A 225 -2.30 -10.21 8.13
C ILE A 225 -2.17 -10.62 9.59
N ASP A 226 -1.73 -11.85 9.79
CA ASP A 226 -1.26 -12.33 11.08
C ASP A 226 -0.02 -11.53 11.53
N PRO A 227 -0.03 -10.91 12.74
CA PRO A 227 1.04 -10.04 13.20
C PRO A 227 2.33 -10.81 13.54
N ILE A 228 2.28 -12.14 13.63
CA ILE A 228 3.43 -12.96 14.01
C ILE A 228 4.15 -13.52 12.78
N THR A 229 3.38 -13.99 11.81
CA THR A 229 3.84 -14.80 10.67
C THR A 229 3.79 -14.05 9.34
N GLY A 230 2.98 -12.99 9.23
CA GLY A 230 2.77 -12.27 7.97
C GLY A 230 1.86 -12.98 6.96
N GLN A 231 1.25 -14.10 7.37
CA GLN A 231 0.22 -14.80 6.59
C GLN A 231 -1.03 -13.94 6.45
N GLY A 232 -1.80 -14.18 5.39
CA GLY A 232 -3.17 -13.68 5.31
C GLY A 232 -3.97 -14.10 6.54
N ALA A 233 -4.75 -13.19 7.10
CA ALA A 233 -5.56 -13.51 8.27
C ALA A 233 -6.75 -14.39 7.87
N PRO A 234 -7.04 -15.49 8.59
CA PRO A 234 -8.27 -16.24 8.40
C PRO A 234 -9.50 -15.34 8.42
N GLY A 235 -10.43 -15.58 7.50
CA GLY A 235 -11.60 -14.73 7.28
C GLY A 235 -11.37 -13.53 6.35
N ASN A 236 -10.17 -13.38 5.78
CA ASN A 236 -10.00 -12.50 4.63
C ASN A 236 -10.91 -12.94 3.47
N PRO A 237 -11.41 -11.98 2.66
CA PRO A 237 -12.36 -12.22 1.59
C PRO A 237 -11.84 -13.15 0.48
N PHE A 238 -10.52 -13.16 0.25
CA PHE A 238 -9.85 -13.98 -0.77
C PHE A 238 -8.85 -14.96 -0.14
N TYR A 239 -9.12 -15.40 1.09
CA TYR A 239 -8.24 -16.28 1.85
C TYR A 239 -8.22 -17.71 1.31
N GLU A 240 -7.03 -18.21 0.99
CA GLU A 240 -6.79 -19.59 0.59
C GLU A 240 -6.18 -20.38 1.76
N ALA A 241 -6.97 -21.25 2.38
CA ALA A 241 -6.54 -21.98 3.58
C ALA A 241 -5.36 -22.94 3.33
N ASN A 242 -5.19 -23.41 2.09
CA ASN A 242 -4.06 -24.23 1.66
C ASN A 242 -2.83 -23.40 1.26
N ASP A 243 -2.97 -22.08 1.09
CA ASP A 243 -1.88 -21.18 0.72
C ASP A 243 -2.05 -19.78 1.36
N PRO A 244 -1.94 -19.69 2.70
CA PRO A 244 -2.13 -18.43 3.43
C PRO A 244 -1.02 -17.39 3.16
N TYR A 245 0.02 -17.74 2.41
CA TYR A 245 1.09 -16.84 2.00
C TYR A 245 0.86 -16.20 0.62
N SER A 246 -0.11 -16.66 -0.15
CA SER A 246 -0.52 -16.03 -1.42
C SER A 246 -0.88 -14.56 -1.21
N ASN A 247 -0.67 -13.75 -2.25
CA ASN A 247 -0.97 -12.33 -2.24
C ASN A 247 -2.46 -12.09 -1.96
N GLN A 248 -3.35 -12.79 -2.67
CA GLN A 248 -4.80 -12.67 -2.47
C GLN A 248 -5.23 -12.99 -1.03
N SER A 249 -4.56 -13.94 -0.36
CA SER A 249 -4.89 -14.28 1.02
C SER A 249 -4.68 -13.12 1.99
N LYS A 250 -3.86 -12.12 1.64
CA LYS A 250 -3.60 -10.93 2.46
C LYS A 250 -4.57 -9.79 2.18
N VAL A 251 -5.26 -9.79 1.04
CA VAL A 251 -6.08 -8.67 0.58
C VAL A 251 -7.38 -8.56 1.38
N PHE A 252 -7.64 -7.38 1.94
CA PHE A 252 -8.89 -7.03 2.60
C PHE A 252 -9.73 -6.07 1.76
N TYR A 253 -9.09 -5.02 1.20
CA TYR A 253 -9.69 -4.11 0.23
C TYR A 253 -8.78 -3.91 -0.97
N SER A 254 -9.36 -3.54 -2.11
CA SER A 254 -8.66 -3.33 -3.39
C SER A 254 -9.14 -2.08 -4.13
N GLY A 255 -8.48 -1.75 -5.24
CA GLY A 255 -8.86 -0.62 -6.08
C GLY A 255 -8.65 0.74 -5.41
N LEU A 256 -7.58 0.90 -4.66
CA LEU A 256 -7.18 2.14 -4.00
C LEU A 256 -5.98 2.77 -4.71
N ARG A 257 -5.84 4.10 -4.64
CA ARG A 257 -4.71 4.83 -5.24
C ARG A 257 -3.58 5.06 -4.25
N ASN A 258 -3.85 5.88 -3.25
CA ASN A 258 -2.93 6.24 -2.18
C ASN A 258 -3.69 6.28 -0.84
N PRO A 259 -4.01 5.09 -0.28
CA PRO A 259 -4.68 4.94 1.00
C PRO A 259 -3.74 5.34 2.15
N TYR A 260 -3.48 6.65 2.31
CA TYR A 260 -2.37 7.17 3.10
C TYR A 260 -2.57 6.98 4.61
N ARG A 261 -3.78 7.22 5.11
CA ARG A 261 -4.18 7.00 6.49
C ARG A 261 -5.54 6.31 6.54
N PHE A 262 -5.74 5.47 7.55
CA PHE A 262 -7.01 4.82 7.81
C PHE A 262 -7.21 4.66 9.32
N THR A 263 -8.46 4.49 9.75
CA THR A 263 -8.85 4.12 11.12
C THR A 263 -9.95 3.06 11.03
N PHE A 264 -10.48 2.61 12.17
CA PHE A 264 -11.61 1.66 12.21
C PHE A 264 -12.88 2.38 12.65
N ASP A 265 -13.99 2.14 11.96
CA ASP A 265 -15.30 2.60 12.42
C ASP A 265 -15.66 1.88 13.72
N PRO A 266 -15.95 2.60 14.83
CA PRO A 266 -16.23 2.00 16.13
C PRO A 266 -17.52 1.15 16.16
N ILE A 267 -18.40 1.28 15.16
CA ILE A 267 -19.63 0.46 15.07
C ILE A 267 -19.39 -0.77 14.21
N THR A 268 -18.93 -0.58 12.97
CA THR A 268 -18.79 -1.70 12.01
C THR A 268 -17.49 -2.47 12.21
N THR A 269 -16.52 -1.89 12.91
CA THR A 269 -15.14 -2.40 13.10
C THR A 269 -14.35 -2.55 11.79
N LEU A 270 -14.85 -1.98 10.70
CA LEU A 270 -14.22 -2.04 9.38
C LEU A 270 -13.29 -0.85 9.18
N PRO A 271 -12.19 -1.01 8.40
CA PRO A 271 -11.33 0.11 8.06
C PRO A 271 -12.09 1.17 7.26
N VAL A 272 -11.95 2.42 7.66
CA VAL A 272 -12.30 3.62 6.91
C VAL A 272 -11.01 4.27 6.46
N ILE A 273 -10.90 4.64 5.19
CA ILE A 273 -9.65 4.97 4.50
C ILE A 273 -9.75 6.38 3.94
N GLY A 274 -8.72 7.20 4.15
CA GLY A 274 -8.50 8.41 3.34
C GLY A 274 -7.65 8.02 2.15
N ASP A 275 -8.24 8.04 0.96
CA ASP A 275 -7.57 7.72 -0.30
C ASP A 275 -7.33 9.00 -1.10
N VAL A 276 -6.05 9.32 -1.32
CA VAL A 276 -5.65 10.52 -2.06
C VAL A 276 -5.77 10.24 -3.54
N GLY A 277 -6.71 10.92 -4.20
CA GLY A 277 -6.95 10.75 -5.63
C GLY A 277 -5.93 11.47 -6.51
N TRP A 278 -6.16 11.45 -7.82
CA TRP A 278 -5.20 11.92 -8.80
C TRP A 278 -5.42 13.36 -9.23
N ALA A 279 -6.55 13.64 -9.87
CA ALA A 279 -6.77 14.87 -10.61
C ALA A 279 -8.14 15.50 -10.34
N SER A 280 -9.08 14.74 -9.79
CA SER A 280 -10.48 15.15 -9.73
C SER A 280 -11.06 15.10 -8.33
N TRP A 281 -10.70 14.08 -7.54
CA TRP A 281 -11.39 13.79 -6.28
C TRP A 281 -10.45 13.32 -5.19
N GLU A 282 -10.70 13.77 -3.97
CA GLU A 282 -10.25 13.11 -2.75
C GLU A 282 -11.37 12.22 -2.19
N GLU A 283 -11.02 11.12 -1.52
CA GLU A 283 -12.01 10.11 -1.14
C GLU A 283 -11.88 9.64 0.32
N ILE A 284 -13.03 9.42 0.96
CA ILE A 284 -13.16 8.56 2.13
C ILE A 284 -13.89 7.28 1.72
N ASN A 285 -13.22 6.15 1.91
CA ASN A 285 -13.66 4.84 1.47
C ASN A 285 -13.88 3.90 2.66
N THR A 286 -14.98 3.13 2.64
CA THR A 286 -15.23 1.99 3.54
C THR A 286 -16.24 1.05 2.88
N GLY A 287 -16.28 -0.22 3.28
CA GLY A 287 -17.23 -1.18 2.76
C GLY A 287 -17.08 -2.56 3.38
N ALA A 288 -17.84 -3.54 2.90
CA ALA A 288 -17.69 -4.92 3.38
C ALA A 288 -16.29 -5.49 3.05
N PRO A 289 -15.79 -6.49 3.82
CA PRO A 289 -14.57 -7.19 3.46
C PRO A 289 -14.60 -7.65 1.99
N GLY A 290 -13.56 -7.33 1.23
CA GLY A 290 -13.46 -7.63 -0.20
C GLY A 290 -13.62 -6.42 -1.09
N SER A 291 -14.25 -5.34 -0.62
CA SER A 291 -14.60 -4.17 -1.44
C SER A 291 -13.48 -3.70 -2.37
N ASN A 292 -13.88 -3.41 -3.60
CA ASN A 292 -13.06 -2.78 -4.63
C ASN A 292 -13.52 -1.33 -4.81
N PHE A 293 -12.64 -0.36 -4.56
CA PHE A 293 -12.97 1.06 -4.63
C PHE A 293 -12.78 1.69 -6.01
N GLY A 294 -12.42 0.88 -7.01
CA GLY A 294 -12.54 1.23 -8.42
C GLY A 294 -11.35 1.94 -9.07
N TRP A 295 -10.36 2.43 -8.31
CA TRP A 295 -9.11 2.94 -8.91
C TRP A 295 -8.42 1.85 -9.76
N PRO A 296 -7.88 2.13 -10.96
CA PRO A 296 -7.76 3.44 -11.59
C PRO A 296 -8.91 3.76 -12.55
N PHE A 297 -9.92 2.92 -12.65
CA PHE A 297 -11.01 3.07 -13.60
C PHE A 297 -12.08 4.04 -13.12
N LEU A 298 -12.20 4.21 -11.80
CA LEU A 298 -13.00 5.22 -11.13
C LEU A 298 -12.10 6.07 -10.22
N GLU A 299 -12.45 7.35 -10.10
CA GLU A 299 -11.89 8.31 -9.15
C GLU A 299 -13.07 9.11 -8.60
N GLY A 300 -13.34 8.98 -7.31
CA GLY A 300 -14.54 9.55 -6.71
C GLY A 300 -15.81 8.94 -7.34
N PRO A 301 -16.81 9.77 -7.66
CA PRO A 301 -18.02 9.34 -8.35
C PRO A 301 -17.84 9.21 -9.88
N SER A 302 -16.62 9.38 -10.41
CA SER A 302 -16.39 9.59 -11.85
C SER A 302 -15.55 8.51 -12.50
N ILE A 303 -15.78 8.30 -13.80
CA ILE A 303 -14.85 7.55 -14.66
C ILE A 303 -13.54 8.34 -14.76
N THR A 304 -12.42 7.65 -14.53
CA THR A 304 -11.11 8.26 -14.71
C THR A 304 -10.79 8.37 -16.20
N GLY A 305 -10.93 9.57 -16.77
CA GLY A 305 -10.87 9.79 -18.21
C GLY A 305 -9.59 9.28 -18.89
N GLY A 306 -8.46 9.28 -18.18
CA GLY A 306 -7.18 8.77 -18.69
C GLY A 306 -7.16 7.26 -18.95
N TYR A 307 -7.91 6.48 -18.17
CA TYR A 307 -7.92 5.00 -18.25
C TYR A 307 -9.14 4.45 -19.00
N GLN A 308 -10.17 5.27 -19.25
CA GLN A 308 -11.50 4.83 -19.68
C GLN A 308 -11.53 4.01 -20.99
N THR A 309 -10.51 4.13 -21.84
CA THR A 309 -10.44 3.44 -23.14
C THR A 309 -9.64 2.14 -23.11
N LEU A 310 -9.00 1.81 -21.97
CA LEU A 310 -8.27 0.56 -21.82
C LEU A 310 -9.22 -0.64 -21.90
N PRO A 311 -8.81 -1.76 -22.52
CA PRO A 311 -9.61 -2.98 -22.56
C PRO A 311 -10.05 -3.45 -21.16
N GLN A 312 -9.15 -3.35 -20.16
CA GLN A 312 -9.45 -3.68 -18.77
C GLN A 312 -10.53 -2.76 -18.18
N ALA A 313 -10.46 -1.45 -18.46
CA ALA A 313 -11.46 -0.50 -17.99
C ALA A 313 -12.83 -0.78 -18.64
N ILE A 314 -12.86 -1.01 -19.95
CA ILE A 314 -14.07 -1.37 -20.69
C ILE A 314 -14.67 -2.67 -20.12
N SER A 315 -13.84 -3.69 -19.85
CA SER A 315 -14.28 -4.92 -19.20
C SER A 315 -14.84 -4.67 -17.80
N PHE A 316 -14.18 -3.82 -17.01
CA PHE A 316 -14.63 -3.44 -15.68
C PHE A 316 -16.01 -2.76 -15.70
N TYR A 317 -16.24 -1.85 -16.65
CA TYR A 317 -17.54 -1.18 -16.81
C TYR A 317 -18.63 -2.14 -17.34
N ASN A 318 -18.31 -2.96 -18.35
CA ASN A 318 -19.26 -3.85 -19.01
C ASN A 318 -19.71 -5.03 -18.15
N ASN A 319 -18.89 -5.45 -17.19
CA ASN A 319 -19.22 -6.50 -16.24
C ASN A 319 -20.24 -6.05 -15.17
N ASN A 320 -20.93 -4.92 -15.37
CA ASN A 320 -21.92 -4.36 -14.47
C ASN A 320 -21.44 -4.33 -13.02
N ASN A 321 -20.27 -3.75 -12.80
CA ASN A 321 -19.84 -3.28 -11.47
C ASN A 321 -20.60 -2.01 -11.02
N ILE A 322 -21.82 -1.83 -11.58
CA ILE A 322 -22.98 -1.13 -11.05
C ILE A 322 -24.13 -2.18 -11.05
N ASN A 323 -24.18 -3.08 -10.05
CA ASN A 323 -25.17 -4.16 -9.85
C ASN A 323 -25.06 -5.47 -10.68
N SER A 324 -24.10 -6.37 -10.38
CA SER A 324 -24.29 -7.80 -10.71
C SER A 324 -23.54 -8.74 -9.75
N GLY A 325 -24.28 -9.55 -8.98
CA GLY A 325 -23.76 -10.37 -7.89
C GLY A 325 -22.96 -11.61 -8.32
N SER A 326 -21.72 -11.43 -8.81
CA SER A 326 -20.72 -12.50 -8.96
C SER A 326 -19.56 -12.32 -7.96
N PRO A 327 -19.14 -13.37 -7.23
CA PRO A 327 -18.10 -13.25 -6.20
C PRO A 327 -16.68 -12.96 -6.73
N SER A 328 -16.40 -13.16 -8.02
CA SER A 328 -15.12 -12.79 -8.67
C SER A 328 -15.17 -11.44 -9.41
N ASN A 329 -16.32 -10.76 -9.40
CA ASN A 329 -16.58 -9.50 -10.09
C ASN A 329 -17.24 -8.56 -9.07
N GLN A 330 -16.44 -7.99 -8.19
CA GLN A 330 -16.98 -7.10 -7.16
C GLN A 330 -17.36 -5.75 -7.77
N THR A 331 -18.65 -5.43 -7.66
CA THR A 331 -19.20 -4.10 -7.96
C THR A 331 -18.39 -3.05 -7.22
N ALA A 332 -17.99 -1.99 -7.92
CA ALA A 332 -17.20 -0.94 -7.32
C ALA A 332 -17.98 -0.31 -6.17
N VAL A 333 -17.35 -0.18 -5.01
CA VAL A 333 -17.94 0.50 -3.87
C VAL A 333 -17.54 1.96 -3.98
N PHE A 334 -18.53 2.82 -4.17
CA PHE A 334 -18.29 4.26 -4.22
C PHE A 334 -17.90 4.79 -2.83
N PRO A 335 -17.09 5.86 -2.78
CA PRO A 335 -16.73 6.52 -1.53
C PRO A 335 -17.94 7.00 -0.76
N ILE A 336 -17.84 6.93 0.56
CA ILE A 336 -18.84 7.48 1.49
C ILE A 336 -18.76 9.01 1.59
N LEU A 337 -17.62 9.58 1.18
CA LEU A 337 -17.43 11.01 0.96
C LEU A 337 -16.42 11.21 -0.17
N SER A 338 -16.78 12.05 -1.14
CA SER A 338 -15.82 12.59 -2.11
C SER A 338 -15.74 14.11 -1.97
N ARG A 339 -14.55 14.66 -2.17
CA ARG A 339 -14.35 16.10 -2.26
C ARG A 339 -13.65 16.46 -3.57
N SER A 340 -14.19 17.44 -4.28
CA SER A 340 -13.64 17.80 -5.60
C SER A 340 -12.34 18.59 -5.48
N HIS A 341 -11.41 18.37 -6.42
CA HIS A 341 -10.28 19.28 -6.63
C HIS A 341 -10.73 20.63 -7.23
N ALA A 342 -11.92 20.67 -7.82
CA ALA A 342 -12.54 21.89 -8.32
C ALA A 342 -13.34 22.63 -7.24
N GLU A 343 -13.77 23.85 -7.57
CA GLU A 343 -14.72 24.61 -6.74
C GLU A 343 -16.05 23.83 -6.57
N PRO A 344 -16.70 23.91 -5.38
CA PRO A 344 -16.33 24.76 -4.24
C PRO A 344 -15.35 24.10 -3.26
N ASP A 345 -14.98 22.84 -3.48
CA ASP A 345 -14.24 22.07 -2.49
C ASP A 345 -12.75 22.39 -2.45
N ARG A 346 -12.13 22.50 -3.63
CA ARG A 346 -10.69 22.71 -3.83
C ARG A 346 -9.82 21.75 -3.02
N ALA A 347 -10.28 20.51 -2.84
CA ALA A 347 -9.57 19.51 -2.05
C ALA A 347 -8.23 19.15 -2.73
N SER A 348 -7.25 18.69 -1.96
CA SER A 348 -5.90 18.44 -2.50
C SER A 348 -5.15 17.26 -1.90
N SER A 349 -5.34 16.95 -0.62
CA SER A 349 -4.73 15.75 -0.03
C SER A 349 -5.48 15.35 1.23
N ILE A 350 -6.38 14.38 1.09
CA ILE A 350 -7.15 13.88 2.22
C ILE A 350 -6.28 12.98 3.10
N THR A 351 -6.35 13.21 4.41
CA THR A 351 -5.79 12.33 5.41
C THR A 351 -6.87 11.96 6.39
N LEU A 352 -6.95 10.68 6.74
CA LEU A 352 -7.85 10.25 7.78
C LEU A 352 -7.30 10.51 9.18
N GLY A 353 -8.18 10.92 10.08
CA GLY A 353 -7.95 11.03 11.52
C GLY A 353 -8.69 9.93 12.26
N ASP A 354 -9.33 10.29 13.37
CA ASP A 354 -10.02 9.35 14.26
C ASP A 354 -11.51 9.71 14.45
N PHE A 355 -12.26 8.78 15.00
CA PHE A 355 -13.63 8.99 15.44
C PHE A 355 -13.65 9.65 16.83
N TYR A 356 -14.29 10.82 16.97
CA TYR A 356 -14.45 11.44 18.29
C TYR A 356 -15.68 10.91 19.05
N ASN A 357 -16.59 10.24 18.34
CA ASN A 357 -17.72 9.51 18.90
C ASN A 357 -18.10 8.37 17.93
N ASN A 358 -19.18 7.64 18.25
CA ASN A 358 -19.57 6.46 17.48
C ASN A 358 -20.01 6.72 16.04
N ASN A 359 -20.12 7.97 15.56
CA ASN A 359 -20.55 8.21 14.18
C ASN A 359 -19.92 9.43 13.52
N THR A 360 -18.97 10.10 14.15
CA THR A 360 -18.38 11.32 13.60
C THR A 360 -16.87 11.16 13.46
N LEU A 361 -16.44 11.13 12.21
CA LEU A 361 -15.07 10.94 11.77
C LEU A 361 -14.39 12.30 11.58
N MET A 362 -13.19 12.47 12.12
CA MET A 362 -12.31 13.58 11.77
C MET A 362 -11.38 13.21 10.62
N PHE A 363 -11.19 14.14 9.69
CA PHE A 363 -10.23 14.00 8.60
C PHE A 363 -9.63 15.37 8.25
N GLY A 364 -8.52 15.39 7.55
CA GLY A 364 -7.84 16.61 7.14
C GLY A 364 -7.72 16.71 5.63
N ASP A 365 -7.62 17.94 5.14
CA ASP A 365 -6.95 18.27 3.89
C ASP A 365 -5.60 18.90 4.25
N VAL A 366 -4.53 18.14 4.09
CA VAL A 366 -3.20 18.50 4.60
C VAL A 366 -2.60 19.67 3.83
N VAL A 367 -2.82 19.71 2.52
CA VAL A 367 -2.28 20.76 1.65
C VAL A 367 -2.98 22.09 1.92
N ASN A 368 -4.31 22.06 2.10
CA ASN A 368 -5.08 23.26 2.43
C ASN A 368 -5.06 23.60 3.93
N GLY A 369 -4.44 22.78 4.78
CA GLY A 369 -4.33 23.01 6.22
C GLY A 369 -5.68 23.04 6.95
N THR A 370 -6.70 22.34 6.43
CA THR A 370 -8.06 22.35 6.98
C THR A 370 -8.41 21.01 7.61
N LEU A 371 -9.04 21.04 8.80
CA LEU A 371 -9.61 19.86 9.45
C LEU A 371 -11.13 19.88 9.34
N TYR A 372 -11.70 18.71 9.09
CA TYR A 372 -13.12 18.48 8.91
C TYR A 372 -13.63 17.43 9.89
N ALA A 373 -14.95 17.46 10.13
CA ALA A 373 -15.68 16.41 10.81
C ALA A 373 -16.87 15.99 9.94
N ALA A 374 -16.99 14.70 9.66
CA ALA A 374 -18.10 14.14 8.90
C ALA A 374 -18.91 13.19 9.77
N THR A 375 -20.21 13.45 9.88
CA THR A 375 -21.16 12.56 10.56
C THR A 375 -21.64 11.48 9.60
N LEU A 376 -21.30 10.24 9.91
CA LEU A 376 -21.74 9.07 9.16
C LEU A 376 -23.17 8.70 9.55
N ASN A 377 -23.98 8.38 8.55
CA ASN A 377 -25.35 7.92 8.75
C ASN A 377 -25.35 6.46 9.27
N ALA A 378 -26.53 5.88 9.53
CA ALA A 378 -26.65 4.52 10.08
C ALA A 378 -26.20 3.40 9.12
N SER A 379 -26.26 3.65 7.82
CA SER A 379 -25.80 2.73 6.77
C SER A 379 -24.29 2.84 6.51
N ARG A 380 -23.63 3.80 7.16
CA ARG A 380 -22.33 4.33 6.77
C ARG A 380 -22.35 4.75 5.31
#